data_AF-A0A535DR28-F1
#
_entry.id   AF-A0A535DR28-F1
#
_cell.length_a   1.000
_cell.length_b   1.000
_cell.length_c   1.000
_cell.angle_alpha   90.00
_cell.angle_beta   90.00
_cell.angle_gamma   90.00
#
_symmetry.space_group_name_H-M   'P 1'
#
loop_
_entity.id
_entity.type
_entity.pdbx_description
1 polymer ?
#
loop_
_entity_poly.entity_id
_entity_poly.type
_entity_poly.pdbx_seq_one_letter_code
_entity_poly.pdbx_strand_id
1 'polypeptide(L)'
;MGRHLLPIVLILFTSACGSAVQSEESAPAATENPAPDQAAAMSRRMAEPSGTAALTAGTTHYQVAFKSWIPQFWLVDPATGGLPLAYAATLLIPNFSNCHDPGWLAPITTVYSRFVGDNHVGYDGTYRTLTTVDFDWNGSSISNYKTTLYVGTSHRVLDYFWPGGLWWSGGSTECWEARTGNVYGFPSSASGANFTFATWGSDSFLPPGYGLGDPLFGQLWGAFSGGNLTLTWNTGQFPSFGFQVQATGQPTYTKTVNDVWGLGSDISSPLYVPIIGAKLNCWPLHCNYASVTIPAPVGSSCAHPLCSTGVPLTSSCSSCAAAVCSHDPYCCSVYWDSICVSEVPTYCGMSCP
;
A
#
# COMPACT_ATOMS: atom_id res chain seq x y z
N MET A 1 31.95 15.64 70.14
CA MET A 1 33.13 14.83 69.74
C MET A 1 32.62 13.44 69.39
N GLY A 2 32.56 12.93 68.17
CA GLY A 2 32.93 13.37 66.83
C GLY A 2 32.78 12.11 65.98
N ARG A 3 31.62 11.90 65.33
CA ARG A 3 31.39 10.71 64.49
C ARG A 3 32.04 10.99 63.13
N HIS A 4 33.04 10.19 62.80
CA HIS A 4 33.81 10.26 61.57
C HIS A 4 32.90 10.10 60.34
N LEU A 5 32.87 11.13 59.50
CA LEU A 5 32.40 11.10 58.12
C LEU A 5 33.58 10.67 57.25
N LEU A 6 33.45 9.53 56.55
CA LEU A 6 34.31 9.18 55.42
C LEU A 6 33.71 9.81 54.14
N PRO A 7 34.52 10.38 53.24
CA PRO A 7 34.02 10.96 51.99
C PRO A 7 33.80 9.89 50.91
N ILE A 8 32.68 10.04 50.19
CA ILE A 8 32.33 9.30 48.97
C ILE A 8 33.23 9.80 47.84
N VAL A 9 34.07 8.92 47.29
CA VAL A 9 34.85 9.19 46.07
C VAL A 9 33.96 8.92 44.85
N LEU A 10 33.58 9.99 44.17
CA LEU A 10 32.88 9.98 42.89
C LEU A 10 33.91 9.72 41.77
N ILE A 11 33.91 8.52 41.19
CA ILE A 11 34.74 8.19 40.04
C ILE A 11 33.99 8.58 38.76
N LEU A 12 34.35 9.72 38.19
CA LEU A 12 34.01 10.13 36.83
C LEU A 12 34.98 9.44 35.86
N PHE A 13 34.49 8.50 35.05
CA PHE A 13 35.23 8.01 33.88
C PHE A 13 34.90 8.89 32.67
N THR A 14 35.83 9.78 32.34
CA THR A 14 35.89 10.51 31.07
C THR A 14 36.34 9.56 29.96
N SER A 15 35.56 9.47 28.88
CA SER A 15 35.91 8.73 27.66
C SER A 15 37.05 9.43 26.93
N ALA A 16 38.19 8.75 26.79
CA ALA A 16 39.30 9.16 25.93
C ALA A 16 39.34 8.23 24.70
N CYS A 17 39.25 8.87 23.54
CA CYS A 17 39.36 8.27 22.22
C CYS A 17 40.79 7.77 21.99
N GLY A 18 40.94 6.48 21.64
CA GLY A 18 42.22 5.87 21.27
C GLY A 18 42.06 5.08 19.98
N SER A 19 42.76 5.52 18.93
CA SER A 19 42.78 4.96 17.59
C SER A 19 43.35 3.54 17.56
N ALA A 20 42.64 2.60 16.92
CA ALA A 20 43.17 1.29 16.56
C ALA A 20 43.26 1.18 15.04
N VAL A 21 44.46 0.82 14.58
CA VAL A 21 44.89 0.60 13.20
C VAL A 21 44.13 -0.59 12.61
N GLN A 22 43.48 -0.39 11.45
CA GLN A 22 42.86 -1.46 10.66
C GLN A 22 43.93 -2.14 9.80
N SER A 23 44.07 -3.45 9.96
CA SER A 23 44.74 -4.32 8.99
C SER A 23 43.71 -4.82 7.98
N GLU A 24 43.94 -4.51 6.70
CA GLU A 24 43.18 -5.03 5.56
C GLU A 24 43.43 -6.54 5.42
N GLU A 25 42.37 -7.35 5.48
CA GLU A 25 42.38 -8.68 4.88
C GLU A 25 41.07 -8.92 4.10
N SER A 26 41.28 -9.06 2.81
CA SER A 26 40.43 -9.38 1.65
C SER A 26 39.09 -10.10 1.92
N ALA A 27 38.00 -9.42 1.55
CA ALA A 27 36.65 -9.97 1.43
C ALA A 27 36.50 -10.92 0.23
N PRO A 28 35.81 -12.07 0.35
CA PRO A 28 35.26 -12.75 -0.82
C PRO A 28 33.97 -12.05 -1.27
N ALA A 29 33.84 -11.91 -2.59
CA ALA A 29 32.81 -11.17 -3.29
C ALA A 29 31.38 -11.51 -2.83
N ALA A 30 30.70 -10.51 -2.26
CA ALA A 30 29.26 -10.51 -2.13
C ALA A 30 28.64 -10.48 -3.53
N THR A 31 27.92 -11.54 -3.89
CA THR A 31 27.02 -11.54 -5.03
C THR A 31 25.88 -10.56 -4.75
N GLU A 32 26.03 -9.37 -5.33
CA GLU A 32 25.01 -8.41 -5.75
C GLU A 32 23.60 -8.60 -5.14
N ASN A 33 23.31 -7.80 -4.11
CA ASN A 33 21.95 -7.43 -3.75
C ASN A 33 21.21 -6.90 -4.98
N PRO A 34 19.98 -7.35 -5.30
CA PRO A 34 19.13 -6.53 -6.15
C PRO A 34 18.66 -5.33 -5.31
N ALA A 35 19.32 -4.20 -5.55
CA ALA A 35 18.97 -2.87 -5.08
C ALA A 35 17.58 -2.43 -5.64
N PRO A 36 16.97 -1.37 -5.08
CA PRO A 36 15.52 -1.13 -4.95
C PRO A 36 14.81 -0.58 -6.21
N ASP A 37 15.23 -0.97 -7.40
CA ASP A 37 14.74 -0.37 -8.66
C ASP A 37 13.34 -0.83 -9.10
N GLN A 38 12.77 -1.87 -8.47
CA GLN A 38 11.40 -2.29 -8.73
C GLN A 38 10.37 -1.38 -8.03
N ALA A 39 10.73 -0.72 -6.92
CA ALA A 39 9.83 0.19 -6.21
C ALA A 39 9.57 1.47 -7.03
N ALA A 40 10.59 2.00 -7.70
CA ALA A 40 10.47 3.17 -8.56
C ALA A 40 9.78 2.85 -9.90
N ALA A 41 9.83 1.61 -10.39
CA ALA A 41 9.11 1.17 -11.59
C ALA A 41 7.64 0.83 -11.30
N MET A 42 7.32 0.34 -10.10
CA MET A 42 5.95 0.01 -9.67
C MET A 42 5.17 1.26 -9.24
N SER A 43 5.79 2.22 -8.55
CA SER A 43 5.17 3.52 -8.24
C SER A 43 4.93 4.37 -9.49
N ARG A 44 5.65 4.10 -10.59
CA ARG A 44 5.49 4.79 -11.89
C ARG A 44 4.34 4.28 -12.75
N ARG A 45 3.65 3.18 -12.40
CA ARG A 45 2.44 2.75 -13.14
C ARG A 45 1.17 3.52 -12.75
N MET A 46 1.26 4.42 -11.76
CA MET A 46 0.24 5.45 -11.52
C MET A 46 0.62 6.80 -12.16
N ALA A 47 1.76 6.89 -12.84
CA ALA A 47 2.11 8.07 -13.62
C ALA A 47 1.66 7.88 -15.07
N GLU A 48 0.82 8.81 -15.50
CA GLU A 48 0.23 9.01 -16.83
C GLU A 48 -0.98 8.13 -17.19
N PRO A 49 -2.17 8.72 -17.38
CA PRO A 49 -3.24 8.04 -18.10
C PRO A 49 -2.80 7.89 -19.56
N SER A 50 -2.35 6.69 -19.91
CA SER A 50 -2.11 6.28 -21.30
C SER A 50 -3.45 6.22 -22.03
N GLY A 51 -3.89 7.36 -22.53
CA GLY A 51 -5.09 7.50 -23.35
C GLY A 51 -5.77 8.84 -23.11
N THR A 52 -5.39 9.86 -23.88
CA THR A 52 -6.26 11.02 -24.14
C THR A 52 -7.44 10.57 -25.00
N ALA A 53 -8.33 9.75 -24.43
CA ALA A 53 -9.70 9.73 -24.89
C ALA A 53 -10.28 11.09 -24.49
N ALA A 54 -10.67 11.90 -25.47
CA ALA A 54 -11.32 13.17 -25.21
C ALA A 54 -12.57 12.90 -24.34
N LEU A 55 -12.50 13.26 -23.06
CA LEU A 55 -13.63 13.17 -22.16
C LEU A 55 -14.77 14.02 -22.74
N THR A 56 -15.97 13.46 -22.79
CA THR A 56 -17.17 14.21 -23.15
C THR A 56 -17.34 15.38 -22.17
N ALA A 57 -17.74 16.55 -22.66
CA ALA A 57 -18.07 17.69 -21.81
C ALA A 57 -19.05 17.26 -20.69
N GLY A 58 -18.72 17.60 -19.44
CA GLY A 58 -19.51 17.21 -18.26
C GLY A 58 -19.15 15.85 -17.64
N THR A 59 -18.10 15.19 -18.11
CA THR A 59 -17.62 13.91 -17.58
C THR A 59 -16.24 14.07 -16.92
N THR A 60 -16.07 13.46 -15.75
CA THR A 60 -14.75 13.34 -15.09
C THR A 60 -14.32 11.89 -15.02
N HIS A 61 -13.07 11.66 -15.39
CA HIS A 61 -12.42 10.38 -15.18
C HIS A 61 -11.97 10.25 -13.73
N TYR A 62 -12.33 9.14 -13.11
CA TYR A 62 -11.94 8.75 -11.77
C TYR A 62 -11.08 7.50 -11.83
N GLN A 63 -9.97 7.54 -11.10
CA GLN A 63 -9.22 6.35 -10.73
C GLN A 63 -9.27 6.21 -9.21
N VAL A 64 -9.84 5.11 -8.73
CA VAL A 64 -9.85 4.76 -7.31
C VAL A 64 -8.96 3.54 -7.11
N ALA A 65 -7.87 3.74 -6.38
CA ALA A 65 -6.92 2.70 -6.03
C ALA A 65 -7.13 2.29 -4.57
N PHE A 66 -7.26 1.00 -4.29
CA PHE A 66 -7.35 0.44 -2.95
C PHE A 66 -6.24 -0.56 -2.74
N LYS A 67 -5.45 -0.31 -1.70
CA LYS A 67 -4.17 -0.96 -1.49
C LYS A 67 -4.09 -1.57 -0.11
N SER A 68 -3.40 -2.69 -0.01
CA SER A 68 -2.98 -3.28 1.26
C SER A 68 -1.46 -3.42 1.35
N TRP A 69 -0.90 -3.26 2.53
CA TRP A 69 0.55 -3.36 2.79
C TRP A 69 0.83 -3.75 4.23
N ILE A 70 1.97 -4.38 4.48
CA ILE A 70 2.45 -4.75 5.82
C ILE A 70 3.52 -3.74 6.22
N PRO A 71 3.27 -2.83 7.18
CA PRO A 71 4.22 -1.78 7.53
C PRO A 71 5.54 -2.27 8.12
N GLN A 72 5.54 -3.45 8.74
CA GLN A 72 6.74 -4.06 9.32
C GLN A 72 7.69 -4.59 8.25
N PHE A 73 8.97 -4.75 8.59
CA PHE A 73 9.90 -5.47 7.72
C PHE A 73 9.82 -6.98 7.96
N TRP A 74 9.70 -7.41 9.22
CA TRP A 74 9.65 -8.81 9.60
C TRP A 74 8.27 -9.23 10.10
N LEU A 75 7.81 -10.38 9.62
CA LEU A 75 6.54 -10.99 9.95
C LEU A 75 6.76 -12.45 10.32
N VAL A 76 5.99 -12.94 11.30
CA VAL A 76 6.05 -14.33 11.73
C VAL A 76 5.62 -15.25 10.59
N ASP A 77 6.31 -16.36 10.38
CA ASP A 77 5.85 -17.40 9.46
C ASP A 77 4.83 -18.32 10.19
N PRO A 78 3.52 -18.21 9.87
CA PRO A 78 2.49 -19.05 10.46
C PRO A 78 2.63 -20.53 10.06
N ALA A 79 3.32 -20.87 8.97
CA ALA A 79 3.56 -22.25 8.58
C ALA A 79 4.49 -22.98 9.57
N THR A 80 5.37 -22.25 10.26
CA THR A 80 6.27 -22.78 11.30
C THR A 80 5.82 -22.40 12.71
N GLY A 81 4.74 -21.64 12.84
CA GLY A 81 4.33 -21.02 14.11
C GLY A 81 5.33 -20.00 14.65
N GLY A 82 6.26 -19.51 13.82
CA GLY A 82 7.35 -18.62 14.23
C GLY A 82 8.46 -19.28 15.05
N LEU A 83 8.54 -20.62 15.05
CA LEU A 83 9.52 -21.35 15.83
C LEU A 83 10.65 -21.90 14.94
N PRO A 84 11.89 -22.02 15.47
CA PRO A 84 12.94 -22.76 14.80
C PRO A 84 12.57 -24.24 14.70
N LEU A 85 12.72 -24.83 13.51
CA LEU A 85 12.39 -26.21 13.23
C LEU A 85 13.64 -27.00 12.85
N ALA A 86 13.62 -28.31 13.07
CA ALA A 86 14.64 -29.18 12.50
C ALA A 86 14.56 -29.16 10.97
N TYR A 87 15.70 -29.17 10.26
CA TYR A 87 15.70 -29.18 8.79
C TYR A 87 14.84 -30.33 8.23
N ALA A 88 14.97 -31.54 8.77
CA ALA A 88 14.13 -32.67 8.36
C ALA A 88 12.62 -32.43 8.56
N ALA A 89 12.23 -31.69 9.60
CA ALA A 89 10.83 -31.35 9.84
C ALA A 89 10.30 -30.33 8.82
N THR A 90 11.14 -29.40 8.36
CA THR A 90 10.75 -28.43 7.32
C THR A 90 10.42 -29.08 5.98
N LEU A 91 11.06 -30.21 5.65
CA LEU A 91 10.78 -30.96 4.43
C LEU A 91 9.39 -31.63 4.42
N LEU A 92 8.72 -31.70 5.58
CA LEU A 92 7.38 -32.24 5.72
C LEU A 92 6.28 -31.17 5.61
N ILE A 93 6.65 -29.88 5.62
CA ILE A 93 5.68 -28.78 5.50
C ILE A 93 5.34 -28.60 4.00
N PRO A 94 4.05 -28.68 3.60
CA PRO A 94 3.68 -28.47 2.21
C PRO A 94 4.06 -27.06 1.73
N ASN A 95 4.53 -26.95 0.49
CA ASN A 95 5.01 -25.69 -0.12
C ASN A 95 6.19 -25.01 0.60
N PHE A 96 6.78 -25.68 1.60
CA PHE A 96 8.03 -25.26 2.22
C PHE A 96 9.18 -25.55 1.28
N SER A 97 10.09 -24.59 1.16
CA SER A 97 11.13 -24.62 0.13
C SER A 97 12.50 -24.80 0.78
N ASN A 98 13.46 -25.22 -0.03
CA ASN A 98 14.80 -25.61 0.34
C ASN A 98 15.83 -24.83 -0.48
N CYS A 99 15.63 -23.52 -0.65
CA CYS A 99 16.34 -22.71 -1.64
C CYS A 99 17.87 -22.63 -1.46
N HIS A 100 18.41 -22.97 -0.28
CA HIS A 100 19.85 -23.08 -0.06
C HIS A 100 20.44 -24.46 -0.43
N ASP A 101 19.59 -25.49 -0.66
CA ASP A 101 19.90 -26.92 -0.83
C ASP A 101 21.36 -27.28 -0.48
N PRO A 102 21.66 -27.46 0.82
CA PRO A 102 23.03 -27.47 1.31
C PRO A 102 23.78 -28.77 0.98
N GLY A 103 23.14 -29.69 0.25
CA GLY A 103 23.64 -31.03 -0.01
C GLY A 103 23.59 -31.95 1.21
N TRP A 104 23.80 -33.26 0.98
CA TRP A 104 23.65 -34.32 1.98
C TRP A 104 24.66 -34.25 3.14
N LEU A 105 25.78 -33.54 2.97
CA LEU A 105 26.87 -33.46 3.96
C LEU A 105 26.77 -32.24 4.88
N ALA A 106 25.82 -31.32 4.65
CA ALA A 106 25.69 -30.16 5.50
C ALA A 106 25.01 -30.54 6.83
N PRO A 107 25.64 -30.25 7.98
CA PRO A 107 25.08 -30.58 9.29
C PRO A 107 23.99 -29.59 9.71
N ILE A 108 23.05 -29.24 8.81
CA ILE A 108 21.97 -28.31 9.13
C ILE A 108 21.04 -28.96 10.15
N THR A 109 20.99 -28.36 11.33
CA THR A 109 20.12 -28.85 12.40
C THR A 109 18.86 -28.03 12.51
N THR A 110 18.90 -26.74 12.16
CA THR A 110 17.82 -25.82 12.48
C THR A 110 17.57 -24.85 11.34
N VAL A 111 16.29 -24.64 11.03
CA VAL A 111 15.80 -23.65 10.08
C VAL A 111 14.85 -22.73 10.80
N TYR A 112 15.06 -21.43 10.67
CA TYR A 112 14.13 -20.41 11.11
C TYR A 112 13.54 -19.71 9.89
N SER A 113 12.23 -19.46 9.91
CA SER A 113 11.50 -18.92 8.76
C SER A 113 10.75 -17.66 9.16
N ARG A 114 10.84 -16.63 8.31
CA ARG A 114 10.16 -15.34 8.50
C ARG A 114 9.60 -14.84 7.17
N PHE A 115 8.48 -14.14 7.21
CA PHE A 115 7.98 -13.37 6.08
C PHE A 115 8.53 -11.94 6.09
N VAL A 116 8.68 -11.35 4.91
CA VAL A 116 9.11 -9.97 4.75
C VAL A 116 7.92 -9.09 4.39
N GLY A 117 7.69 -8.07 5.22
CA GLY A 117 6.70 -7.03 5.03
C GLY A 117 7.16 -5.94 4.04
N ASP A 118 6.35 -4.89 3.88
CA ASP A 118 6.58 -3.81 2.90
C ASP A 118 7.46 -2.68 3.46
N ASN A 119 7.63 -2.64 4.79
CA ASN A 119 8.55 -1.73 5.48
C ASN A 119 8.35 -0.23 5.15
N HIS A 120 7.09 0.20 5.08
CA HIS A 120 6.75 1.62 4.96
C HIS A 120 5.51 1.97 5.77
N VAL A 121 5.47 3.24 6.18
CA VAL A 121 4.32 3.86 6.86
C VAL A 121 3.50 4.66 5.87
N GLY A 122 2.19 4.70 6.10
CA GLY A 122 1.27 5.40 5.20
C GLY A 122 1.10 4.70 3.85
N TYR A 123 0.38 5.38 2.96
CA TYR A 123 -0.09 4.81 1.71
C TYR A 123 1.03 4.59 0.69
N ASP A 124 2.04 5.45 0.62
CA ASP A 124 3.07 5.34 -0.43
C ASP A 124 4.04 4.19 -0.14
N GLY A 125 4.38 3.41 -1.17
CA GLY A 125 5.28 2.25 -1.05
C GLY A 125 4.77 1.01 -1.78
N THR A 126 5.38 -0.14 -1.51
CA THR A 126 4.98 -1.43 -2.08
C THR A 126 3.61 -1.89 -1.53
N TYR A 127 3.15 -3.05 -1.97
CA TYR A 127 1.82 -3.54 -1.61
C TYR A 127 1.74 -5.06 -1.69
N ARG A 128 0.79 -5.61 -0.94
CA ARG A 128 0.36 -7.02 -1.06
C ARG A 128 -0.72 -7.18 -2.09
N THR A 129 -1.65 -6.25 -2.11
CA THR A 129 -2.69 -6.18 -3.13
C THR A 129 -2.96 -4.71 -3.48
N LEU A 130 -3.29 -4.47 -4.74
CA LEU A 130 -3.71 -3.18 -5.25
C LEU A 130 -4.83 -3.42 -6.26
N THR A 131 -6.04 -3.01 -5.92
CA THR A 131 -7.16 -2.99 -6.86
C THR A 131 -7.38 -1.56 -7.31
N THR A 132 -7.33 -1.33 -8.61
CA THR A 132 -7.70 -0.06 -9.22
C THR A 132 -9.02 -0.20 -9.95
N VAL A 133 -9.87 0.80 -9.82
CA VAL A 133 -11.04 0.97 -10.68
C VAL A 133 -10.92 2.29 -11.40
N ASP A 134 -11.10 2.22 -12.71
CA ASP A 134 -11.06 3.36 -13.63
C ASP A 134 -12.45 3.51 -14.22
N PHE A 135 -13.03 4.70 -14.16
CA PHE A 135 -14.36 4.94 -14.69
C PHE A 135 -14.62 6.41 -14.97
N ASP A 136 -15.67 6.65 -15.73
CA ASP A 136 -16.13 7.98 -16.09
C ASP A 136 -17.43 8.30 -15.36
N TRP A 137 -17.51 9.49 -14.76
CA TRP A 137 -18.69 9.98 -14.06
C TRP A 137 -19.22 11.25 -14.73
N ASN A 138 -20.47 11.18 -15.20
CA ASN A 138 -21.15 12.27 -15.91
C ASN A 138 -22.12 13.10 -15.03
N GLY A 139 -22.09 12.88 -13.71
CA GLY A 139 -23.02 13.49 -12.75
C GLY A 139 -24.31 12.72 -12.50
N SER A 140 -24.57 11.63 -13.24
CA SER A 140 -25.76 10.79 -13.06
C SER A 140 -25.47 9.29 -13.05
N SER A 141 -24.56 8.83 -13.90
CA SER A 141 -24.22 7.42 -14.06
C SER A 141 -22.74 7.22 -14.33
N ILE A 142 -22.21 6.10 -13.83
CA ILE A 142 -20.87 5.61 -14.11
C ILE A 142 -20.85 4.91 -15.48
N SER A 143 -19.85 5.22 -16.30
CA SER A 143 -19.54 4.55 -17.58
C SER A 143 -18.08 4.16 -17.67
N ASN A 144 -17.71 3.33 -18.66
CA ASN A 144 -16.33 2.91 -18.92
C ASN A 144 -15.63 2.28 -17.70
N TYR A 145 -16.41 1.61 -16.86
CA TYR A 145 -15.90 1.01 -15.64
C TYR A 145 -14.99 -0.17 -15.94
N LYS A 146 -13.74 -0.07 -15.52
CA LYS A 146 -12.71 -1.09 -15.62
C LYS A 146 -12.13 -1.35 -14.24
N THR A 147 -11.84 -2.60 -13.94
CA THR A 147 -11.16 -2.99 -12.70
C THR A 147 -9.90 -3.75 -13.03
N THR A 148 -8.81 -3.41 -12.35
CA THR A 148 -7.54 -4.12 -12.45
C THR A 148 -7.09 -4.51 -11.05
N LEU A 149 -6.69 -5.77 -10.87
CA LEU A 149 -6.06 -6.24 -9.64
C LEU A 149 -4.58 -6.51 -9.91
N TYR A 150 -3.75 -6.00 -9.02
CA TYR A 150 -2.33 -6.28 -8.94
C TYR A 150 -2.05 -6.97 -7.61
N VAL A 151 -1.23 -8.02 -7.67
CA VAL A 151 -0.72 -8.72 -6.48
C VAL A 151 0.76 -8.45 -6.33
N GLY A 152 1.17 -8.23 -5.08
CA GLY A 152 2.56 -8.09 -4.72
C GLY A 152 3.30 -9.42 -4.74
N THR A 153 4.61 -9.32 -4.64
CA THR A 153 5.49 -10.47 -4.41
C THR A 153 5.57 -10.73 -2.91
N SER A 154 5.26 -11.96 -2.52
CA SER A 154 5.53 -12.45 -1.17
C SER A 154 6.98 -12.88 -1.07
N HIS A 155 7.61 -12.55 0.05
CA HIS A 155 9.01 -12.86 0.32
C HIS A 155 9.11 -13.63 1.63
N ARG A 156 9.82 -14.76 1.60
CA ARG A 156 10.11 -15.58 2.78
C ARG A 156 11.62 -15.73 2.91
N VAL A 157 12.13 -15.52 4.12
CA VAL A 157 13.54 -15.67 4.46
C VAL A 157 13.70 -16.91 5.31
N LEU A 158 14.65 -17.76 4.93
CA LEU A 158 15.03 -18.97 5.63
C LEU A 158 16.46 -18.83 6.15
N ASP A 159 16.60 -18.81 7.47
CA ASP A 159 17.88 -18.85 8.16
C ASP A 159 18.22 -20.29 8.53
N TYR A 160 19.27 -20.84 7.93
CA TYR A 160 19.75 -22.17 8.24
C TYR A 160 20.94 -22.10 9.19
N PHE A 161 20.92 -22.93 10.24
CA PHE A 161 21.96 -23.01 11.25
C PHE A 161 22.50 -24.43 11.34
N TRP A 162 23.83 -24.54 11.49
CA TRP A 162 24.51 -25.78 11.80
C TRP A 162 25.47 -25.61 12.98
N PRO A 163 25.47 -26.54 13.94
CA PRO A 163 26.35 -26.48 15.08
C PRO A 163 27.80 -26.76 14.65
N GLY A 164 28.73 -26.11 15.33
CA GLY A 164 30.14 -26.48 15.26
C GLY A 164 30.39 -27.81 15.94
N GLY A 165 31.40 -28.52 15.47
CA GLY A 165 31.86 -29.77 16.06
C GLY A 165 33.31 -29.66 16.51
N LEU A 166 33.85 -30.78 16.98
CA LEU A 166 35.26 -30.87 17.39
C LEU A 166 36.24 -30.55 16.24
N TRP A 167 35.80 -30.70 14.98
CA TRP A 167 36.64 -30.62 13.78
C TRP A 167 36.08 -29.70 12.68
N TRP A 168 35.01 -28.94 12.95
CA TRP A 168 34.44 -27.99 11.99
C TRP A 168 33.81 -26.80 12.70
N SER A 169 33.85 -25.63 12.05
CA SER A 169 33.16 -24.44 12.53
C SER A 169 31.66 -24.54 12.28
N GLY A 170 30.88 -24.15 13.28
CA GLY A 170 29.45 -23.88 13.10
C GLY A 170 29.25 -22.66 12.23
N GLY A 171 28.02 -22.46 11.79
CA GLY A 171 27.70 -21.30 10.97
C GLY A 171 26.22 -21.18 10.70
N SER A 172 25.92 -20.13 9.96
CA SER A 172 24.59 -19.85 9.47
C SER A 172 24.65 -19.32 8.04
N THR A 173 23.59 -19.53 7.30
CA THR A 173 23.41 -19.00 5.96
C THR A 173 21.94 -18.62 5.79
N GLU A 174 21.71 -17.54 5.07
CA GLU A 174 20.38 -17.00 4.84
C GLU A 174 20.00 -17.24 3.38
N CYS A 175 18.73 -17.54 3.16
CA CYS A 175 18.18 -17.71 1.82
C CYS A 175 16.87 -16.96 1.65
N TRP A 176 16.76 -16.23 0.53
CA TRP A 176 15.61 -15.41 0.21
C TRP A 176 14.78 -16.05 -0.89
N GLU A 177 13.49 -16.17 -0.63
CA GLU A 177 12.53 -16.73 -1.56
C GLU A 177 11.50 -15.68 -1.93
N ALA A 178 11.10 -15.69 -3.20
CA ALA A 178 10.07 -14.80 -3.72
C ALA A 178 9.04 -15.62 -4.50
N ARG A 179 7.75 -15.38 -4.23
CA ARG A 179 6.63 -15.93 -5.01
C ARG A 179 5.59 -14.86 -5.25
N THR A 180 5.02 -14.82 -6.44
CA THR A 180 3.84 -13.99 -6.70
C THR A 180 2.68 -14.49 -5.83
N GLY A 181 1.96 -13.58 -5.17
CA GLY A 181 0.77 -13.92 -4.39
C GLY A 181 -0.33 -14.56 -5.24
N ASN A 182 -1.22 -15.30 -4.60
CA ASN A 182 -2.35 -15.94 -5.28
C ASN A 182 -3.53 -14.98 -5.39
N VAL A 183 -4.19 -15.00 -6.54
CA VAL A 183 -5.41 -14.23 -6.82
C VAL A 183 -6.63 -15.12 -6.65
N TYR A 184 -7.61 -14.66 -5.86
CA TYR A 184 -8.98 -15.16 -5.93
C TYR A 184 -9.84 -14.17 -6.72
N GLY A 185 -10.79 -14.68 -7.49
CA GLY A 185 -11.70 -13.85 -8.29
C GLY A 185 -12.31 -12.75 -7.42
N PHE A 186 -12.17 -11.50 -7.88
CA PHE A 186 -12.62 -10.34 -7.12
C PHE A 186 -13.94 -9.82 -7.71
N PRO A 187 -15.03 -9.77 -6.93
CA PRO A 187 -16.26 -9.16 -7.39
C PRO A 187 -16.03 -7.67 -7.58
N SER A 188 -16.45 -7.18 -8.75
CA SER A 188 -16.45 -5.77 -9.07
C SER A 188 -17.64 -5.44 -9.95
N SER A 189 -18.33 -4.35 -9.66
CA SER A 189 -19.46 -3.88 -10.44
C SER A 189 -19.69 -2.40 -10.28
N ALA A 190 -20.32 -1.80 -11.28
CA ALA A 190 -20.84 -0.44 -11.23
C ALA A 190 -22.26 -0.40 -11.78
N SER A 191 -23.13 0.39 -11.17
CA SER A 191 -24.50 0.59 -11.60
C SER A 191 -25.02 1.96 -11.15
N GLY A 192 -25.49 2.75 -12.10
CA GLY A 192 -25.93 4.13 -11.84
C GLY A 192 -24.82 4.93 -11.17
N ALA A 193 -25.10 5.47 -9.99
CA ALA A 193 -24.17 6.27 -9.19
C ALA A 193 -23.29 5.46 -8.23
N ASN A 194 -23.35 4.12 -8.27
CA ASN A 194 -22.69 3.26 -7.31
C ASN A 194 -21.66 2.36 -7.99
N PHE A 195 -20.55 2.11 -7.30
CA PHE A 195 -19.60 1.07 -7.64
C PHE A 195 -19.18 0.28 -6.40
N THR A 196 -18.75 -0.94 -6.61
CA THR A 196 -18.16 -1.78 -5.57
C THR A 196 -17.07 -2.63 -6.17
N PHE A 197 -16.02 -2.85 -5.39
CA PHE A 197 -15.03 -3.85 -5.69
C PHE A 197 -14.46 -4.42 -4.40
N ALA A 198 -14.00 -5.66 -4.47
CA ALA A 198 -13.28 -6.29 -3.37
C ALA A 198 -11.87 -6.70 -3.80
N THR A 199 -11.03 -6.94 -2.81
CA THR A 199 -9.63 -7.33 -2.97
C THR A 199 -9.38 -8.53 -2.08
N TRP A 200 -9.13 -9.67 -2.70
CA TRP A 200 -8.83 -10.92 -2.02
C TRP A 200 -7.45 -11.43 -2.44
N GLY A 201 -6.65 -11.89 -1.49
CA GLY A 201 -5.34 -12.47 -1.79
C GLY A 201 -4.91 -13.49 -0.74
N SER A 202 -4.27 -14.57 -1.17
CA SER A 202 -3.54 -15.46 -0.26
C SER A 202 -2.06 -15.48 -0.57
N ASP A 203 -1.30 -15.90 0.43
CA ASP A 203 0.13 -16.06 0.30
C ASP A 203 0.45 -17.43 -0.33
N SER A 204 1.28 -17.43 -1.38
CA SER A 204 1.65 -18.64 -2.13
C SER A 204 2.60 -19.59 -1.40
N PHE A 205 3.15 -19.16 -0.27
CA PHE A 205 3.89 -20.04 0.65
C PHE A 205 2.97 -20.75 1.64
N LEU A 206 1.74 -20.27 1.82
CA LEU A 206 0.77 -20.86 2.75
C LEU A 206 -0.25 -21.74 2.00
N PRO A 207 -0.32 -23.05 2.29
CA PRO A 207 -1.34 -23.92 1.68
C PRO A 207 -2.77 -23.47 2.03
N PRO A 208 -3.77 -23.72 1.17
CA PRO A 208 -5.18 -23.55 1.53
C PRO A 208 -5.50 -24.36 2.80
N GLY A 209 -6.11 -23.72 3.81
CA GLY A 209 -6.51 -24.38 5.06
C GLY A 209 -5.46 -24.38 6.18
N TYR A 210 -4.29 -23.77 5.98
CA TYR A 210 -3.29 -23.61 7.05
C TYR A 210 -3.69 -22.49 8.03
N GLY A 211 -4.51 -22.83 9.03
CA GLY A 211 -4.60 -22.25 10.38
C GLY A 211 -4.92 -20.76 10.59
N LEU A 212 -4.65 -19.87 9.64
CA LEU A 212 -4.98 -18.45 9.75
C LEU A 212 -6.38 -18.13 9.26
N GLY A 213 -7.04 -19.05 8.54
CA GLY A 213 -8.39 -18.88 7.98
C GLY A 213 -8.42 -17.77 6.92
N ASP A 214 -8.87 -18.10 5.72
CA ASP A 214 -9.23 -17.15 4.66
C ASP A 214 -8.15 -16.20 4.08
N PRO A 215 -8.28 -15.83 2.79
CA PRO A 215 -7.43 -14.82 2.18
C PRO A 215 -7.63 -13.45 2.86
N LEU A 216 -6.61 -12.60 2.77
CA LEU A 216 -6.72 -11.17 3.02
C LEU A 216 -7.98 -10.63 2.36
N PHE A 217 -8.82 -9.88 3.10
CA PHE A 217 -10.07 -9.32 2.60
C PHE A 217 -10.12 -7.81 2.80
N GLY A 218 -10.46 -7.10 1.73
CA GLY A 218 -10.94 -5.74 1.79
C GLY A 218 -11.98 -5.47 0.72
N GLN A 219 -13.05 -4.78 1.08
CA GLN A 219 -14.09 -4.34 0.16
C GLN A 219 -14.31 -2.84 0.28
N LEU A 220 -14.53 -2.20 -0.87
CA LEU A 220 -14.83 -0.79 -0.96
C LEU A 220 -16.07 -0.56 -1.83
N TRP A 221 -16.92 0.35 -1.38
CA TRP A 221 -18.10 0.83 -2.08
C TRP A 221 -17.96 2.33 -2.28
N GLY A 222 -18.33 2.81 -3.47
CA GLY A 222 -18.47 4.23 -3.75
C GLY A 222 -19.88 4.56 -4.19
N ALA A 223 -20.40 5.68 -3.72
CA ALA A 223 -21.71 6.21 -4.09
C ALA A 223 -21.62 7.71 -4.33
N PHE A 224 -22.04 8.17 -5.51
CA PHE A 224 -22.16 9.59 -5.83
C PHE A 224 -23.54 10.11 -5.43
N SER A 225 -23.58 11.22 -4.70
CA SER A 225 -24.82 11.90 -4.34
C SER A 225 -24.57 13.36 -3.98
N GLY A 226 -25.39 14.27 -4.51
CA GLY A 226 -25.35 15.69 -4.14
C GLY A 226 -23.99 16.36 -4.36
N GLY A 227 -23.26 16.01 -5.42
CA GLY A 227 -21.92 16.54 -5.69
C GLY A 227 -20.81 15.98 -4.79
N ASN A 228 -21.10 14.90 -4.04
CA ASN A 228 -20.13 14.23 -3.19
C ASN A 228 -19.96 12.76 -3.60
N LEU A 229 -18.79 12.22 -3.32
CA LEU A 229 -18.47 10.79 -3.40
C LEU A 229 -18.32 10.27 -1.98
N THR A 230 -19.19 9.35 -1.60
CA THR A 230 -19.07 8.62 -0.33
C THR A 230 -18.41 7.30 -0.58
N LEU A 231 -17.29 7.06 0.11
CA LEU A 231 -16.52 5.83 0.08
C LEU A 231 -16.72 5.11 1.40
N THR A 232 -17.26 3.90 1.33
CA THR A 232 -17.46 3.01 2.48
C THR A 232 -16.55 1.81 2.31
N TRP A 233 -15.96 1.30 3.38
CA TRP A 233 -15.10 0.12 3.32
C TRP A 233 -15.45 -0.89 4.41
N ASN A 234 -15.09 -2.15 4.15
CA ASN A 234 -15.06 -3.23 5.13
C ASN A 234 -13.74 -4.00 4.94
N THR A 235 -12.91 -4.07 5.97
CA THR A 235 -11.61 -4.75 5.88
C THR A 235 -11.33 -5.63 7.10
N GLY A 236 -10.34 -6.50 6.97
CA GLY A 236 -9.63 -7.04 8.13
C GLY A 236 -8.83 -5.95 8.87
N GLN A 237 -8.44 -6.22 10.10
CA GLN A 237 -7.53 -5.40 10.90
C GLN A 237 -6.06 -5.74 10.64
N PHE A 238 -5.78 -6.68 9.74
CA PHE A 238 -4.46 -6.96 9.21
C PHE A 238 -4.61 -7.37 7.73
N PRO A 239 -3.72 -6.94 6.83
CA PRO A 239 -2.62 -5.99 7.05
C PRO A 239 -3.14 -4.53 7.07
N SER A 240 -2.30 -3.51 6.81
CA SER A 240 -2.78 -2.14 6.62
C SER A 240 -3.56 -2.02 5.32
N PHE A 241 -4.54 -1.11 5.31
CA PHE A 241 -5.35 -0.78 4.14
C PHE A 241 -5.45 0.72 3.96
N GLY A 242 -5.55 1.15 2.71
CA GLY A 242 -5.77 2.54 2.36
C GLY A 242 -6.22 2.66 0.92
N PHE A 243 -6.81 3.80 0.58
CA PHE A 243 -7.21 4.11 -0.78
C PHE A 243 -6.71 5.47 -1.21
N GLN A 244 -6.66 5.64 -2.52
CA GLN A 244 -6.37 6.88 -3.20
C GLN A 244 -7.43 7.12 -4.27
N VAL A 245 -7.94 8.34 -4.34
CA VAL A 245 -8.88 8.80 -5.35
C VAL A 245 -8.19 9.88 -6.16
N GLN A 246 -8.12 9.66 -7.46
CA GLN A 246 -7.65 10.62 -8.43
C GLN A 246 -8.80 10.96 -9.37
N ALA A 247 -9.06 12.25 -9.54
CA ALA A 247 -10.03 12.76 -10.49
C ALA A 247 -9.33 13.77 -11.42
N THR A 248 -9.69 13.78 -12.70
CA THR A 248 -9.05 14.67 -13.68
C THR A 248 -9.11 16.13 -13.23
N GLY A 249 -7.94 16.78 -13.13
CA GLY A 249 -7.84 18.19 -12.78
C GLY A 249 -8.06 18.50 -11.29
N GLN A 250 -7.96 17.49 -10.42
CA GLN A 250 -8.19 17.64 -8.97
C GLN A 250 -7.03 17.07 -8.16
N PRO A 251 -6.79 17.59 -6.94
CA PRO A 251 -5.78 17.03 -6.07
C PRO A 251 -6.16 15.60 -5.67
N THR A 252 -5.15 14.73 -5.65
CA THR A 252 -5.30 13.36 -5.22
C THR A 252 -5.70 13.28 -3.75
N TYR A 253 -6.78 12.55 -3.45
CA TYR A 253 -7.23 12.30 -2.09
C TYR A 253 -6.75 10.92 -1.62
N THR A 254 -5.95 10.88 -0.56
CA THR A 254 -5.40 9.64 0.00
C THR A 254 -5.88 9.44 1.43
N LYS A 255 -6.29 8.22 1.78
CA LYS A 255 -6.68 7.87 3.16
C LYS A 255 -6.24 6.46 3.53
N THR A 256 -5.52 6.37 4.65
CA THR A 256 -5.31 5.09 5.35
C THR A 256 -6.56 4.75 6.16
N VAL A 257 -7.11 3.56 5.98
CA VAL A 257 -8.36 3.10 6.61
C VAL A 257 -8.13 2.07 7.71
N ASN A 258 -7.00 1.36 7.67
CA ASN A 258 -6.48 0.53 8.74
C ASN A 258 -4.96 0.66 8.74
N ASP A 259 -4.36 0.96 9.89
CA ASP A 259 -2.91 1.04 10.04
C ASP A 259 -2.44 0.11 11.15
N VAL A 260 -1.62 -0.88 10.80
CA VAL A 260 -1.08 -1.87 11.73
C VAL A 260 0.36 -1.58 12.14
N TRP A 261 0.90 -0.40 11.82
CA TRP A 261 2.24 0.01 12.26
C TRP A 261 2.42 -0.09 13.78
N GLY A 262 1.35 0.18 14.55
CA GLY A 262 1.35 0.10 16.01
C GLY A 262 1.54 -1.31 16.61
N LEU A 263 1.59 -2.38 15.80
CA LEU A 263 1.84 -3.74 16.30
C LEU A 263 3.31 -3.99 16.69
N GLY A 264 4.22 -3.06 16.38
CA GLY A 264 5.67 -3.18 16.58
C GLY A 264 6.42 -3.26 15.26
N SER A 265 7.73 -2.97 15.26
CA SER A 265 8.58 -2.93 14.06
C SER A 265 8.94 -4.31 13.50
N ASP A 266 8.76 -5.35 14.31
CA ASP A 266 9.03 -6.75 13.95
C ASP A 266 8.02 -7.64 14.67
N ILE A 267 7.01 -8.11 13.92
CA ILE A 267 5.97 -9.02 14.43
C ILE A 267 6.31 -10.47 14.09
N SER A 268 7.61 -10.83 14.09
CA SER A 268 8.13 -12.19 13.88
C SER A 268 7.96 -13.16 15.04
N SER A 269 7.53 -12.68 16.20
CA SER A 269 7.34 -13.54 17.37
C SER A 269 6.15 -14.51 17.19
N PRO A 270 6.29 -15.79 17.63
CA PRO A 270 5.20 -16.77 17.66
C PRO A 270 3.88 -16.26 18.27
N LEU A 271 3.97 -15.36 19.26
CA LEU A 271 2.82 -14.80 19.95
C LEU A 271 1.90 -14.01 19.01
N TYR A 272 2.42 -13.52 17.88
CA TYR A 272 1.64 -12.76 16.91
C TYR A 272 0.89 -13.62 15.90
N VAL A 273 1.18 -14.93 15.78
CA VAL A 273 0.41 -15.83 14.89
C VAL A 273 -1.10 -15.80 15.18
N PRO A 274 -1.57 -16.04 16.42
CA PRO A 274 -3.00 -15.96 16.72
C PRO A 274 -3.56 -14.54 16.61
N ILE A 275 -2.74 -13.51 16.88
CA ILE A 275 -3.16 -12.09 16.79
C ILE A 275 -3.41 -11.72 15.32
N ILE A 276 -2.49 -12.06 14.43
CA ILE A 276 -2.59 -11.80 12.99
C ILE A 276 -3.78 -12.58 12.41
N GLY A 277 -3.94 -13.86 12.77
CA GLY A 277 -5.09 -14.66 12.33
C GLY A 277 -6.44 -14.05 12.73
N ALA A 278 -6.58 -13.62 13.99
CA ALA A 278 -7.79 -12.94 14.45
C ALA A 278 -8.05 -11.62 13.72
N LYS A 279 -7.00 -10.87 13.40
CA LYS A 279 -7.10 -9.58 12.69
C LYS A 279 -7.39 -9.73 11.20
N LEU A 280 -6.87 -10.77 10.54
CA LEU A 280 -7.18 -11.07 9.13
C LEU A 280 -8.68 -11.31 8.94
N ASN A 281 -9.30 -12.07 9.85
CA ASN A 281 -10.67 -12.57 9.71
C ASN A 281 -11.74 -11.79 10.47
N CYS A 282 -11.46 -10.54 10.84
CA CYS A 282 -12.42 -9.76 11.59
C CYS A 282 -13.47 -9.05 10.70
N TRP A 283 -13.37 -9.18 9.38
CA TRP A 283 -14.29 -8.57 8.41
C TRP A 283 -15.74 -9.08 8.47
N PRO A 284 -16.06 -10.36 8.80
CA PRO A 284 -17.44 -10.82 8.98
C PRO A 284 -18.12 -10.16 10.19
N LEU A 285 -17.32 -9.67 11.13
CA LEU A 285 -17.76 -8.93 12.31
C LEU A 285 -17.76 -7.42 12.09
N HIS A 286 -17.46 -6.94 10.87
CA HIS A 286 -17.37 -5.52 10.51
C HIS A 286 -16.40 -4.73 11.41
N CYS A 287 -15.30 -5.36 11.86
CA CYS A 287 -14.38 -4.75 12.81
C CYS A 287 -13.58 -3.55 12.26
N ASN A 288 -13.53 -3.39 10.93
CA ASN A 288 -13.06 -2.16 10.28
C ASN A 288 -14.06 -1.78 9.18
N TYR A 289 -15.21 -1.27 9.61
CA TYR A 289 -16.26 -0.75 8.75
C TYR A 289 -16.46 0.74 9.01
N ALA A 290 -16.22 1.58 8.01
CA ALA A 290 -16.41 3.01 8.12
C ALA A 290 -16.59 3.63 6.73
N SER A 291 -16.90 4.92 6.72
CA SER A 291 -17.06 5.68 5.50
C SER A 291 -16.39 7.06 5.58
N VAL A 292 -16.18 7.66 4.42
CA VAL A 292 -15.82 9.06 4.30
C VAL A 292 -16.49 9.65 3.07
N THR A 293 -16.91 10.91 3.18
CA THR A 293 -17.48 11.66 2.07
C THR A 293 -16.48 12.73 1.67
N ILE A 294 -16.17 12.77 0.38
CA ILE A 294 -15.32 13.79 -0.24
C ILE A 294 -16.12 14.55 -1.29
N PRO A 295 -15.80 15.83 -1.54
CA PRO A 295 -16.35 16.54 -2.69
C PRO A 295 -16.05 15.75 -3.97
N ALA A 296 -17.07 15.49 -4.77
CA ALA A 296 -16.95 14.88 -6.08
C ALA A 296 -17.14 15.97 -7.13
N PRO A 297 -16.05 16.58 -7.61
CA PRO A 297 -16.11 17.38 -8.80
C PRO A 297 -16.54 16.46 -9.93
N VAL A 298 -17.83 16.53 -10.26
CA VAL A 298 -18.24 16.27 -11.63
C VAL A 298 -17.49 17.27 -12.47
N GLY A 299 -16.93 16.80 -13.57
CA GLY A 299 -16.63 17.64 -14.72
C GLY A 299 -17.90 18.43 -14.87
N SER A 300 -17.76 19.70 -14.52
CA SER A 300 -18.83 20.62 -14.19
C SER A 300 -20.00 20.35 -15.12
N SER A 301 -21.25 20.24 -14.63
CA SER A 301 -22.49 19.95 -15.39
C SER A 301 -22.83 21.04 -16.40
N CYS A 302 -21.82 21.37 -17.18
CA CYS A 302 -21.58 22.59 -17.88
C CYS A 302 -21.59 22.19 -19.30
N ALA A 303 -22.20 23.07 -20.08
CA ALA A 303 -22.36 22.79 -21.48
C ALA A 303 -21.03 22.51 -22.19
N HIS A 304 -19.91 23.01 -21.63
CA HIS A 304 -18.55 22.71 -22.06
C HIS A 304 -17.52 22.98 -20.94
N PRO A 305 -16.24 22.57 -21.11
CA PRO A 305 -15.13 22.94 -20.21
C PRO A 305 -14.89 24.46 -20.15
N LEU A 306 -14.34 24.95 -19.04
CA LEU A 306 -14.01 26.37 -18.82
C LEU A 306 -13.04 26.94 -19.87
N CYS A 307 -12.13 26.11 -20.39
CA CYS A 307 -11.14 26.48 -21.39
C CYS A 307 -11.60 26.20 -22.83
N SER A 308 -12.90 26.15 -23.06
CA SER A 308 -13.49 25.98 -24.39
C SER A 308 -14.58 27.02 -24.56
N THR A 309 -14.70 27.57 -25.76
CA THR A 309 -15.80 28.48 -26.08
C THR A 309 -17.09 27.72 -26.31
N GLY A 310 -18.24 28.34 -26.03
CA GLY A 310 -19.54 27.70 -26.22
C GLY A 310 -20.71 28.48 -25.60
N VAL A 311 -21.83 27.78 -25.44
CA VAL A 311 -23.03 28.36 -24.81
C VAL A 311 -22.74 28.77 -23.36
N PRO A 312 -23.46 29.74 -22.79
CA PRO A 312 -23.16 30.26 -21.45
C PRO A 312 -23.00 29.17 -20.39
N LEU A 313 -21.96 29.29 -19.56
CA LEU A 313 -21.81 28.48 -18.36
C LEU A 313 -22.60 29.10 -17.21
N THR A 314 -23.34 28.30 -16.46
CA THR A 314 -24.05 28.82 -15.27
C THR A 314 -23.07 29.09 -14.14
N SER A 315 -23.38 29.99 -13.21
CA SER A 315 -22.54 30.18 -12.01
C SER A 315 -22.48 28.93 -11.11
N SER A 316 -23.47 28.05 -11.20
CA SER A 316 -23.47 26.73 -10.56
C SER A 316 -22.53 25.71 -11.23
N CYS A 317 -21.99 26.04 -12.40
CA CYS A 317 -21.11 25.17 -13.18
C CYS A 317 -19.88 24.75 -12.36
N SER A 318 -19.14 25.74 -11.86
CA SER A 318 -17.98 25.54 -11.00
C SER A 318 -17.75 26.80 -10.19
N SER A 319 -16.95 26.71 -9.13
CA SER A 319 -16.48 27.91 -8.41
C SER A 319 -15.73 28.87 -9.34
N CYS A 320 -15.02 28.36 -10.35
CA CYS A 320 -14.35 29.17 -11.36
C CYS A 320 -15.34 29.88 -12.29
N ALA A 321 -16.33 29.15 -12.82
CA ALA A 321 -17.40 29.78 -13.59
C ALA A 321 -18.10 30.85 -12.77
N ALA A 322 -18.44 30.59 -11.49
CA ALA A 322 -19.03 31.60 -10.60
C ALA A 322 -18.15 32.86 -10.46
N ALA A 323 -16.83 32.69 -10.33
CA ALA A 323 -15.88 33.79 -10.22
C ALA A 323 -15.82 34.62 -11.51
N VAL A 324 -15.72 33.95 -12.67
CA VAL A 324 -15.78 34.60 -13.98
C VAL A 324 -17.14 35.29 -14.18
N CYS A 325 -18.28 34.63 -13.90
CA CYS A 325 -19.62 35.24 -13.96
C CYS A 325 -19.77 36.47 -13.07
N SER A 326 -19.11 36.48 -11.92
CA SER A 326 -19.16 37.61 -10.97
C SER A 326 -18.37 38.81 -11.48
N HIS A 327 -17.38 38.58 -12.34
CA HIS A 327 -16.58 39.64 -12.95
C HIS A 327 -17.15 40.07 -14.29
N ASP A 328 -17.42 39.09 -15.16
CA ASP A 328 -18.07 39.25 -16.46
C ASP A 328 -19.40 38.49 -16.53
N PRO A 329 -20.53 39.18 -16.26
CA PRO A 329 -21.87 38.60 -16.40
C PRO A 329 -22.21 38.14 -17.83
N TYR A 330 -21.51 38.63 -18.85
CA TYR A 330 -21.72 38.23 -20.24
C TYR A 330 -21.45 36.73 -20.43
N CYS A 331 -20.37 36.23 -19.83
CA CYS A 331 -19.95 34.83 -19.90
C CYS A 331 -21.02 33.83 -19.47
N CYS A 332 -21.97 34.27 -18.62
CA CYS A 332 -22.95 33.39 -17.99
C CYS A 332 -24.39 33.69 -18.39
N SER A 333 -24.61 34.75 -19.18
CA SER A 333 -25.93 35.16 -19.67
C SER A 333 -26.05 35.20 -21.19
N VAL A 334 -24.94 35.37 -21.91
CA VAL A 334 -24.95 35.57 -23.37
C VAL A 334 -24.13 34.51 -24.10
N TYR A 335 -22.83 34.42 -23.83
CA TYR A 335 -21.97 33.42 -24.46
C TYR A 335 -20.64 33.25 -23.72
N TRP A 336 -20.07 32.05 -23.71
CA TRP A 336 -18.72 31.82 -23.21
C TRP A 336 -17.72 31.89 -24.37
N ASP A 337 -17.19 33.08 -24.65
CA ASP A 337 -16.27 33.31 -25.77
C ASP A 337 -14.78 33.23 -25.36
N SER A 338 -13.89 33.63 -26.27
CA SER A 338 -12.43 33.63 -26.01
C SER A 338 -12.03 34.62 -24.92
N ILE A 339 -12.83 35.65 -24.64
CA ILE A 339 -12.58 36.57 -23.53
C ILE A 339 -12.85 35.83 -22.23
N CYS A 340 -14.00 35.15 -22.11
CA CYS A 340 -14.33 34.31 -20.97
C CYS A 340 -13.25 33.25 -20.69
N VAL A 341 -12.71 32.62 -21.73
CA VAL A 341 -11.58 31.69 -21.61
C VAL A 341 -10.30 32.39 -21.11
N SER A 342 -10.00 33.60 -21.61
CA SER A 342 -8.83 34.37 -21.19
C SER A 342 -8.91 34.92 -19.75
N GLU A 343 -10.11 34.97 -19.19
CA GLU A 343 -10.37 35.41 -17.81
C GLU A 343 -10.19 34.29 -16.78
N VAL A 344 -10.28 33.03 -17.20
CA VAL A 344 -10.11 31.85 -16.34
C VAL A 344 -8.77 31.88 -15.58
N PRO A 345 -7.61 32.15 -16.20
CA PRO A 345 -6.35 32.27 -15.46
C PRO A 345 -6.35 33.36 -14.39
N THR A 346 -6.98 34.50 -14.68
CA THR A 346 -7.02 35.65 -13.79
C THR A 346 -7.87 35.39 -12.55
N TYR A 347 -9.06 34.79 -12.73
CA TYR A 347 -10.02 34.62 -11.63
C TYR A 347 -9.98 33.25 -10.96
N CYS A 348 -9.35 32.26 -11.58
CA CYS A 348 -9.35 30.88 -11.10
C CYS A 348 -7.96 30.30 -10.85
N GLY A 349 -6.88 30.98 -11.27
CA GLY A 349 -5.51 30.48 -11.09
C GLY A 349 -5.19 29.22 -11.91
N MET A 350 -5.91 28.99 -13.02
CA MET A 350 -5.74 27.84 -13.90
C MET A 350 -5.30 28.27 -15.30
N SER A 351 -4.49 27.48 -16.00
CA SER A 351 -4.05 27.79 -17.36
C SER A 351 -4.95 27.13 -18.41
N CYS A 352 -5.47 27.92 -19.36
CA CYS A 352 -6.11 27.41 -20.58
C CYS A 352 -5.10 27.31 -21.73
N PRO A 353 -5.09 26.21 -22.50
CA PRO A 353 -4.15 25.97 -23.60
C PRO A 353 -4.37 26.89 -24.81
#